data_AF-A0A0L0F952-F1
#
_entry.id   AF-A0A0L0F952-F1
#
_cell.length_a   1.000
_cell.length_b   1.000
_cell.length_c   1.000
_cell.angle_alpha   90.00
_cell.angle_beta   90.00
_cell.angle_gamma   90.00
#
_symmetry.space_group_name_H-M   'P 1'
#
loop_
_entity.id
_entity.type
_entity.pdbx_description
1 polymer ?
#
loop_
_entity_poly.entity_id
_entity_poly.type
_entity_poly.pdbx_seq_one_letter_code
_entity_poly.pdbx_strand_id
1 'polypeptide(L)' 'MDLSYTLDGKQAQLSPNGVHVASVSKHVLTIRRADVIANAIAQPFVACDLITYIEWSPDSQYVLCAITLRGKVQ' A
#
# COMPACT_ATOMS: atom_id res chain seq x y z
N MET A 1 -3.60 17.95 -2.36
CA MET A 1 -4.75 17.26 -1.76
C MET A 1 -4.34 15.82 -1.60
N ASP A 2 -3.90 15.44 -0.39
CA ASP A 2 -3.49 14.07 -0.09
C ASP A 2 -4.74 13.28 0.33
N LEU A 3 -5.18 12.33 -0.49
CA LEU A 3 -6.37 11.51 -0.24
C LEU A 3 -5.97 10.17 0.39
N SER A 4 -5.31 10.20 1.55
CA SER A 4 -5.06 9.01 2.36
C SER A 4 -6.28 8.73 3.24
N TYR A 5 -7.05 7.68 2.96
CA TYR A 5 -8.10 7.22 3.88
C TYR A 5 -7.58 6.03 4.68
N THR A 6 -7.65 6.12 6.01
CA THR A 6 -7.30 5.02 6.90
C THR A 6 -8.58 4.54 7.57
N LEU A 7 -9.05 3.36 7.17
CA LEU A 7 -10.18 2.69 7.82
C LEU A 7 -9.62 1.46 8.53
N ASP A 8 -9.71 1.45 9.87
CA ASP A 8 -9.48 0.25 10.69
C ASP A 8 -8.11 -0.44 10.43
N GLY A 9 -7.03 0.34 10.41
CA GLY A 9 -5.66 -0.15 10.18
C GLY A 9 -5.36 -0.56 8.72
N LYS A 10 -6.30 -0.36 7.80
CA LYS A 10 -6.08 -0.48 6.36
C LYS A 10 -5.82 0.91 5.80
N GLN A 11 -4.60 1.10 5.30
CA GLN A 11 -4.22 2.28 4.54
C GLN A 11 -4.42 1.97 3.05
N ALA A 12 -5.05 2.88 2.33
CA ALA A 12 -5.07 2.84 0.89
C ALA A 12 -4.89 4.23 0.32
N GLN A 13 -4.12 4.30 -0.76
CA GLN A 13 -3.74 5.54 -1.43
C GLN A 13 -3.85 5.36 -2.93
N LEU A 14 -4.37 6.40 -3.58
CA LEU A 14 -4.33 6.51 -5.03
C LEU A 14 -2.97 7.04 -5.47
N SER A 15 -2.49 6.48 -6.57
CA SER A 15 -1.31 6.96 -7.25
C SER A 15 -1.55 8.38 -7.79
N PRO A 16 -0.53 9.26 -7.85
CA PRO A 16 -0.68 10.63 -8.36
C PRO A 16 -1.27 10.73 -9.77
N ASN A 17 -1.05 9.72 -10.61
CA ASN A 17 -1.63 9.66 -11.96
C ASN A 17 -3.08 9.15 -12.01
N GLY A 18 -3.65 8.69 -10.88
CA GLY A 18 -5.00 8.13 -10.78
C GLY A 18 -5.19 6.74 -11.39
N VAL A 19 -4.13 6.10 -11.89
CA VAL A 19 -4.20 4.81 -12.59
C VAL A 19 -4.08 3.64 -11.63
N HIS A 20 -3.32 3.79 -10.53
CA HIS A 20 -3.07 2.71 -9.58
C HIS A 20 -3.59 3.02 -8.19
N VAL A 21 -3.99 1.97 -7.47
CA VAL A 21 -4.43 1.99 -6.07
C VAL A 21 -3.50 1.08 -5.29
N ALA A 22 -2.88 1.63 -4.25
CA ALA A 22 -2.14 0.87 -3.27
C ALA A 22 -3.07 0.62 -2.09
N SER A 23 -3.10 -0.62 -1.61
CA SER A 23 -3.85 -0.99 -0.41
C SER A 23 -2.99 -1.88 0.48
N VAL A 24 -2.93 -1.53 1.76
CA VAL A 24 -2.20 -2.28 2.77
C VAL A 24 -3.17 -3.01 3.67
N SER A 25 -2.85 -4.27 3.95
CA SER A 25 -3.52 -5.11 4.94
C SER A 25 -2.47 -5.82 5.79
N LYS A 26 -2.23 -5.27 6.99
CA LYS A 26 -1.20 -5.75 7.93
C LYS A 26 0.22 -5.72 7.32
N HIS A 27 0.70 -6.86 6.85
CA HIS A 27 2.04 -7.04 6.29
C HIS A 27 2.02 -7.22 4.76
N VAL A 28 0.84 -7.13 4.14
CA VAL A 28 0.67 -7.30 2.69
C VAL A 28 0.30 -5.96 2.08
N LEU A 29 1.09 -5.54 1.09
CA LEU A 29 0.81 -4.44 0.20
C LEU A 29 0.31 -5.00 -1.13
N THR A 30 -0.82 -4.50 -1.59
CA THR A 30 -1.43 -4.93 -2.84
C THR A 30 -1.56 -3.71 -3.75
N ILE A 31 -1.00 -3.81 -4.96
CA ILE A 31 -1.13 -2.78 -5.99
C ILE A 31 -2.07 -3.29 -7.08
N ARG A 32 -3.06 -2.48 -7.43
CA ARG A 32 -4.02 -2.78 -8.50
C ARG A 32 -4.29 -1.54 -9.33
N ARG A 33 -4.73 -1.73 -10.57
CA ARG A 33 -5.21 -0.60 -11.37
C ARG A 33 -6.62 -0.17 -10.90
N ALA A 34 -6.87 1.13 -10.93
CA ALA A 34 -8.13 1.75 -10.51
C ALA A 34 -9.27 1.52 -11.51
N ASP A 35 -8.93 1.38 -12.80
CA ASP A 35 -9.88 1.20 -13.91
C ASP A 35 -10.40 -0.24 -14.04
N VAL A 36 -9.74 -1.22 -13.44
CA VAL A 36 -10.15 -2.63 -13.50
C VAL A 36 -11.03 -2.98 -12.30
N ILE A 37 -12.33 -3.08 -12.56
CA ILE A 37 -13.37 -3.02 -11.52
C ILE A 37 -13.58 -4.35 -10.76
N ALA A 38 -13.08 -5.52 -11.21
CA ALA A 38 -13.54 -6.77 -10.58
C ALA A 38 -12.61 -7.99 -10.55
N ASN A 39 -11.54 -8.08 -11.34
CA ASN A 39 -10.81 -9.36 -11.42
C ASN A 39 -9.36 -9.24 -11.90
N ALA A 40 -8.68 -8.13 -11.59
CA ALA A 40 -7.23 -8.10 -11.77
C ALA A 40 -6.60 -8.85 -10.59
N ILE A 41 -5.86 -9.91 -10.89
CA ILE A 41 -4.95 -10.55 -9.93
C ILE A 41 -3.93 -9.49 -9.55
N ALA A 42 -4.17 -8.84 -8.41
CA ALA A 42 -3.25 -7.86 -7.87
C ALA A 42 -2.02 -8.62 -7.35
N GLN A 43 -0.83 -8.15 -7.68
CA GLN A 43 0.42 -8.75 -7.22
C GLN A 43 0.57 -8.41 -5.73
N PRO A 44 0.49 -9.40 -4.81
CA PRO A 44 0.69 -9.14 -3.41
C PRO A 44 2.18 -9.04 -3.11
N PHE A 45 2.59 -7.93 -2.52
CA PHE A 45 3.91 -7.78 -1.91
C PHE A 45 3.81 -8.07 -0.42
N VAL A 46 4.53 -9.10 0.03
CA VAL A 46 4.48 -9.56 1.42
C VAL A 46 5.73 -9.05 2.13
N ALA A 47 5.55 -8.17 3.11
CA ALA A 47 6.61 -7.68 3.97
C ALA A 47 6.85 -8.63 5.15
N CYS A 48 8.02 -8.54 5.78
CA CYS A 48 8.39 -9.38 6.94
C CYS A 48 7.60 -9.04 8.22
N ASP A 49 7.10 -7.82 8.35
CA ASP A 49 6.37 -7.34 9.54
C ASP A 49 5.27 -6.35 9.13
N LEU A 50 4.55 -5.78 10.11
CA LEU A 50 3.48 -4.82 9.93
C LEU A 50 3.96 -3.59 9.15
N ILE A 51 3.28 -3.32 8.05
CA ILE A 51 3.43 -2.09 7.28
C ILE A 51 2.63 -1.00 8.01
N THR A 52 3.32 0.04 8.45
CA THR A 52 2.74 1.14 9.23
C THR A 52 2.54 2.41 8.40
N TYR A 53 3.25 2.52 7.28
CA TYR A 53 3.19 3.67 6.41
C TYR A 53 3.42 3.29 4.96
N ILE A 54 2.73 3.97 4.06
CA ILE A 54 2.95 3.92 2.61
C ILE A 54 2.93 5.32 2.01
N GLU A 55 3.70 5.50 0.94
CA GLU A 55 3.69 6.71 0.13
C GLU A 55 3.93 6.36 -1.33
N TRP A 56 3.17 6.98 -2.23
CA TRP A 56 3.42 6.89 -3.65
C TRP A 56 4.54 7.83 -4.07
N SER A 57 5.44 7.31 -4.90
CA SER A 57 6.35 8.16 -5.68
C SER A 57 5.58 9.15 -6.56
N PRO A 58 6.11 10.37 -6.77
CA PRO A 58 5.45 11.38 -7.59
C PRO A 58 5.35 10.97 -9.07
N ASP A 59 6.25 10.10 -9.55
CA ASP A 59 6.22 9.53 -10.91
C ASP A 59 5.26 8.34 -11.05
N SER A 60 4.59 7.92 -9.97
CA SER A 60 3.65 6.80 -9.94
C SER A 60 4.25 5.42 -10.28
N GLN A 61 5.58 5.28 -10.26
CA GLN A 61 6.28 4.03 -10.61
C GLN A 61 6.59 3.16 -9.39
N TYR A 62 6.81 3.80 -8.24
CA TYR A 62 7.24 3.15 -7.01
C TYR A 62 6.32 3.48 -5.83
N VAL A 63 6.29 2.58 -4.84
CA VAL A 63 5.62 2.80 -3.56
C VAL A 63 6.64 2.59 -2.45
N LEU A 64 6.84 3.60 -1.62
CA LEU A 64 7.60 3.50 -0.39
C LEU A 64 6.71 2.85 0.67
N CYS A 65 7.24 1.86 1.38
CA CYS A 65 6.57 1.26 2.53
C CYS A 65 7.52 1.23 3.74
N ALA A 66 7.02 1.69 4.89
CA ALA A 66 7.74 1.56 6.15
C ALA A 66 7.20 0.36 6.93
N ILE A 67 8.12 -0.47 7.39
CA ILE A 67 7.83 -1.60 8.28
C ILE A 67 8.36 -1.28 9.66
N THR A 68 7.55 -1.53 10.69
CA THR A 68 8.02 -1.40 12.07
C THR A 68 8.57 -2.74 12.52
N LEU A 69 9.89 -2.88 12.51
CA LEU A 69 10.55 -4.05 13.11
C LEU A 69 10.45 -3.95 14.63
N ARG A 70 9.60 -4.78 15.25
CA ARG A 70 9.68 -4.97 16.69
C ARG A 70 10.88 -5.86 16.97
N GLY A 71 12.00 -5.26 17.37
CA GLY A 71 13.11 -5.99 17.96
C GLY A 71 12.60 -6.73 19.21
N LYS A 72 12.28 -8.02 19.08
CA LYS A 72 12.07 -8.89 20.23
C LYS A 72 13.43 -9.17 20.84
N VAL A 73 13.76 -8.44 21.90
CA VAL A 73 14.80 -8.87 22.83
C VAL A 73 14.13 -9.88 23.76
N GLN A 74 14.54 -11.14 23.70
CA GLN A 74 14.12 -12.21 24.63
C GLN A 74 15.32 -12.66 25.44
#